data_AF-R9JJD2-F1
#
_entry.id   AF-R9JJD2-F1
#
_cell.length_a   1.000
_cell.length_b   1.000
_cell.length_c   1.000
_cell.angle_alpha   90.00
_cell.angle_beta   90.00
_cell.angle_gamma   90.00
#
_symmetry.space_group_name_H-M   'P 1'
#
loop_
_entity.id
_entity.type
_entity.pdbx_description
1 polymer ?
#
loop_
_entity_poly.entity_id
_entity_poly.type
_entity_poly.pdbx_seq_one_letter_code
_entity_poly.pdbx_strand_id
1 'polypeptide(L)'
;MTAKDIKEHKHLGKNADILDHMGHEELAANLFRATQTEAKLRRENIQGKDKANQAHYTVGKEVRETIGRLGGTMPEDLPTPEKSIKQIEREQKKNLK
;
A
#
# COMPACT_ATOMS: atom_id res chain seq x y z
N MET A 1 4.12 -4.04 9.25
CA MET A 1 5.10 -4.23 8.17
C MET A 1 5.43 -2.88 7.58
N THR A 2 6.71 -2.57 7.45
CA THR A 2 7.25 -1.42 6.72
C THR A 2 7.25 -1.70 5.21
N ALA A 3 7.49 -0.67 4.38
CA ALA A 3 7.66 -0.88 2.94
C ALA A 3 8.84 -1.83 2.61
N LYS A 4 9.87 -1.88 3.47
CA LYS A 4 10.98 -2.81 3.33
C LYS A 4 10.51 -4.25 3.58
N ASP A 5 9.77 -4.47 4.65
CA ASP A 5 9.24 -5.79 5.01
C ASP A 5 8.32 -6.34 3.89
N ILE A 6 7.48 -5.48 3.29
CA ILE A 6 6.60 -5.90 2.19
C ILE A 6 7.41 -6.25 0.93
N LYS A 7 8.46 -5.50 0.62
CA LYS A 7 9.36 -5.85 -0.50
C LYS A 7 10.04 -7.19 -0.29
N GLU A 8 10.47 -7.49 0.93
CA GLU A 8 11.07 -8.79 1.27
C GLU A 8 10.04 -9.92 1.17
N HIS A 9 8.83 -9.71 1.70
CA HIS A 9 7.71 -10.66 1.65
C HIS A 9 7.27 -10.97 0.22
N LYS A 10 7.19 -9.95 -0.64
CA LYS A 10 6.83 -10.06 -2.07
C LYS A 10 8.01 -10.41 -2.98
N HIS A 11 9.19 -10.71 -2.41
CA HIS A 11 10.41 -11.07 -3.15
C HIS A 11 10.83 -10.04 -4.21
N LEU A 12 10.58 -8.75 -3.96
CA LEU A 12 10.92 -7.66 -4.86
C LEU A 12 12.41 -7.28 -4.73
N GLY A 13 13.02 -6.91 -5.86
CA GLY A 13 14.40 -6.42 -5.88
C GLY A 13 14.59 -5.17 -5.01
N LYS A 14 15.82 -4.96 -4.49
CA LYS A 14 16.11 -3.85 -3.55
C LYS A 14 15.68 -2.46 -4.08
N ASN A 15 15.87 -2.24 -5.38
CA ASN A 15 15.59 -0.99 -6.10
C ASN A 15 14.19 -0.96 -6.74
N ALA A 16 13.38 -2.00 -6.55
CA ALA A 16 12.00 -2.00 -7.03
C ALA A 16 11.18 -0.99 -6.23
N ASP A 17 10.37 -0.21 -6.96
CA ASP A 17 9.29 0.55 -6.36
C ASP A 17 8.17 -0.44 -6.02
N ILE A 18 7.72 -0.41 -4.77
CA ILE A 18 6.65 -1.30 -4.32
C ILE A 18 5.33 -0.93 -4.99
N LEU A 19 5.04 0.37 -5.14
CA LEU A 19 3.77 0.84 -5.69
C LEU A 19 3.60 0.42 -7.15
N ASP A 20 4.70 0.32 -7.90
CA ASP A 20 4.68 -0.17 -9.29
C ASP A 20 4.39 -1.68 -9.41
N HIS A 21 4.41 -2.41 -8.29
CA HIS A 21 4.13 -3.84 -8.19
C HIS A 21 2.94 -4.13 -7.25
N MET A 22 2.04 -3.18 -7.05
CA MET A 22 0.82 -3.38 -6.28
C MET A 22 -0.38 -3.56 -7.22
N GLY A 23 -1.23 -4.53 -6.91
CA GLY A 23 -2.51 -4.70 -7.59
C GLY A 23 -3.51 -3.61 -7.19
N HIS A 24 -4.58 -3.47 -7.99
CA HIS A 24 -5.65 -2.50 -7.74
C HIS A 24 -6.24 -2.54 -6.31
N GLU A 25 -6.50 -3.74 -5.79
CA GLU A 25 -7.04 -3.97 -4.44
C GLU A 25 -6.04 -3.55 -3.34
N GLU A 26 -4.76 -3.86 -3.53
CA GLU A 26 -3.69 -3.46 -2.62
C GLU A 26 -3.54 -1.93 -2.56
N LEU A 27 -3.58 -1.28 -3.73
CA LEU A 27 -3.55 0.18 -3.86
C LEU A 27 -4.80 0.81 -3.24
N ALA A 28 -5.97 0.21 -3.44
CA ALA A 28 -7.22 0.68 -2.84
C ALA A 28 -7.17 0.62 -1.31
N ALA A 29 -6.67 -0.48 -0.74
CA ALA A 29 -6.49 -0.61 0.71
C ALA A 29 -5.50 0.45 1.25
N ASN A 30 -4.38 0.68 0.55
CA ASN A 30 -3.41 1.70 0.93
C ASN A 30 -4.01 3.12 0.88
N LEU A 31 -4.73 3.46 -0.19
CA LEU A 31 -5.40 4.75 -0.35
C LEU A 31 -6.49 4.95 0.71
N PHE A 32 -7.30 3.93 0.97
CA PHE A 32 -8.34 3.99 1.98
C PHE A 32 -7.75 4.25 3.37
N ARG A 33 -6.71 3.52 3.75
CA ARG A 33 -5.97 3.74 5.00
C ARG A 33 -5.42 5.17 5.12
N ALA A 34 -4.84 5.71 4.05
CA ALA A 34 -4.29 7.06 4.03
C ALA A 34 -5.40 8.12 4.21
N THR A 35 -6.47 8.02 3.44
CA THR A 35 -7.61 8.96 3.49
C THR A 35 -8.35 8.92 4.82
N GLN A 36 -8.55 7.74 5.42
CA GLN A 36 -9.15 7.61 6.75
C GLN A 36 -8.23 8.15 7.85
N THR A 37 -6.91 7.96 7.72
CA THR A 37 -5.95 8.56 8.66
C THR A 37 -6.05 10.08 8.60
N GLU A 38 -6.01 10.66 7.41
CA GLU A 38 -6.12 12.11 7.22
C GLU A 38 -7.44 12.67 7.79
N ALA A 39 -8.55 11.99 7.52
CA ALA A 39 -9.86 12.36 8.08
C ALA A 39 -9.84 12.33 9.63
N LYS A 40 -9.25 11.29 10.23
CA LYS A 40 -9.10 11.17 11.68
C LYS A 40 -8.24 12.28 12.28
N LEU A 41 -7.07 12.56 11.67
CA LEU A 41 -6.17 13.61 12.11
C LEU A 41 -6.87 14.97 12.15
N ARG A 42 -7.64 15.31 11.11
CA ARG A 42 -8.42 16.55 11.06
C ARG A 42 -9.54 16.58 12.11
N ARG A 43 -10.37 15.54 12.17
CA ARG A 43 -11.54 15.48 13.05
C ARG A 43 -11.17 15.58 14.53
N GLU A 44 -10.07 14.97 14.92
CA GLU A 44 -9.59 14.90 16.31
C GLU A 44 -8.52 15.96 16.61
N ASN A 45 -8.22 16.86 15.66
CA ASN A 45 -7.17 17.87 15.74
C ASN A 45 -5.84 17.29 16.28
N ILE A 46 -5.45 16.13 15.74
CA ILE A 46 -4.24 15.44 16.18
C ILE A 46 -3.02 16.14 15.59
N GLN A 47 -2.13 16.59 16.47
CA GLN A 47 -0.90 17.29 16.10
C GLN A 47 0.32 16.60 16.70
N GLY A 48 1.47 16.79 16.05
CA GLY A 48 2.74 16.19 16.46
C GLY A 48 2.97 14.82 15.84
N LYS A 49 4.24 14.54 15.52
CA LYS A 49 4.69 13.34 14.80
C LYS A 49 4.23 12.04 15.47
N ASP A 50 4.41 11.93 16.78
CA ASP A 50 4.14 10.67 17.49
C ASP A 50 2.65 10.33 17.53
N LYS A 51 1.80 11.33 17.80
CA LYS A 51 0.34 11.13 17.78
C LYS A 51 -0.17 10.85 16.37
N ALA A 52 0.39 11.50 15.35
CA ALA A 52 0.04 11.23 13.96
C ALA A 52 0.41 9.79 13.55
N ASN A 53 1.59 9.32 13.95
CA ASN A 53 2.03 7.95 13.72
C ASN A 53 1.13 6.93 14.42
N GLN A 54 0.72 7.22 15.66
CA GLN A 54 -0.21 6.35 16.39
C GLN A 54 -1.57 6.28 15.69
N ALA A 55 -2.14 7.41 15.26
CA ALA A 55 -3.40 7.44 14.52
C ALA A 55 -3.30 6.63 13.21
N HIS A 56 -2.22 6.82 12.46
CA HIS A 56 -1.95 6.09 11.22
C HIS A 56 -1.81 4.58 11.43
N TYR A 57 -1.15 4.16 12.52
CA TYR A 57 -1.06 2.75 12.91
C TYR A 57 -2.43 2.16 13.25
N THR A 58 -3.21 2.85 14.10
CA THR A 58 -4.54 2.37 14.52
C THR A 58 -5.47 2.21 13.32
N VAL A 59 -5.54 3.22 12.44
CA VAL A 59 -6.35 3.14 11.21
C VAL A 59 -5.87 1.99 10.31
N GLY A 60 -4.55 1.84 10.13
CA GLY A 60 -4.00 0.72 9.36
C GLY A 60 -4.37 -0.66 9.93
N LYS A 61 -4.38 -0.80 11.25
CA LYS A 61 -4.81 -2.02 11.93
C LYS A 61 -6.29 -2.31 11.68
N GLU A 62 -7.16 -1.31 11.86
CA GLU A 62 -8.61 -1.45 11.64
C GLU A 62 -8.96 -1.83 10.19
N VAL A 63 -8.25 -1.26 9.22
CA VAL A 63 -8.42 -1.62 7.80
C VAL A 63 -8.10 -3.09 7.59
N ARG A 64 -6.96 -3.57 8.11
CA ARG A 64 -6.56 -5.00 7.99
C ARG A 64 -7.53 -5.93 8.69
N GLU A 65 -7.95 -5.61 9.91
CA GLU A 65 -8.95 -6.39 10.65
C GLU A 65 -10.28 -6.46 9.90
N THR A 66 -10.68 -5.38 9.24
CA THR A 66 -11.91 -5.34 8.42
C THR A 66 -11.78 -6.23 7.20
N ILE A 67 -10.66 -6.15 6.46
CA ILE A 67 -10.41 -7.03 5.32
C ILE A 67 -10.49 -8.50 5.77
N GLY A 68 -9.83 -8.85 6.88
CA GLY A 68 -9.86 -10.22 7.42
C GLY A 68 -11.26 -10.67 7.83
N ARG A 69 -12.04 -9.79 8.49
CA ARG A 69 -13.43 -10.08 8.89
C ARG A 69 -14.36 -10.32 7.70
N LEU A 70 -14.12 -9.63 6.58
CA LEU A 70 -14.85 -9.82 5.33
C LEU A 70 -14.38 -11.05 4.56
N GLY A 71 -13.39 -11.80 5.07
CA GLY A 71 -12.80 -12.94 4.36
C GLY A 71 -11.90 -12.55 3.19
N GLY A 72 -11.46 -11.29 3.14
CA GLY A 72 -10.55 -10.79 2.11
C GLY A 72 -9.10 -11.23 2.33
N THR A 73 -8.33 -11.22 1.24
CA THR A 73 -6.89 -11.51 1.30
C THR A 73 -6.14 -10.29 1.83
N MET A 74 -5.15 -10.49 2.71
CA MET A 74 -4.36 -9.36 3.22
C MET A 74 -3.60 -8.67 2.08
N PRO A 75 -3.49 -7.33 2.07
CA PRO A 75 -2.83 -6.60 1.00
C PRO A 75 -1.42 -7.12 0.66
N GLU A 76 -0.62 -7.43 1.68
CA GLU A 76 0.73 -7.96 1.48
C GLU A 76 0.76 -9.37 0.83
N ASP A 77 -0.33 -10.14 0.94
CA ASP A 77 -0.46 -11.49 0.41
C ASP A 77 -1.14 -11.52 -0.96
N LEU A 78 -1.63 -10.37 -1.45
CA LEU A 78 -2.17 -10.24 -2.80
C LEU A 78 -1.08 -10.51 -3.85
N PRO A 79 -1.46 -11.05 -5.03
CA PRO A 79 -0.53 -11.33 -6.11
C PRO A 79 0.33 -10.13 -6.48
N THR A 80 1.63 -10.38 -6.64
CA THR A 80 2.61 -9.36 -7.02
C THR A 80 2.85 -9.46 -8.54
N PRO A 81 2.63 -8.39 -9.32
CA PRO A 81 2.93 -8.39 -10.75
C PRO A 81 4.41 -8.66 -11.02
N GLU A 82 4.69 -9.48 -12.05
CA GLU A 82 6.07 -9.80 -12.46
C GLU A 82 6.80 -8.62 -13.09
N LYS A 83 6.05 -7.69 -13.69
CA LYS A 83 6.56 -6.47 -14.32
C LYS A 83 6.05 -5.24 -13.58
N SER A 84 6.95 -4.30 -13.34
CA SER A 84 6.60 -2.96 -12.87
C SER A 84 5.85 -2.16 -13.94
N ILE A 85 5.03 -1.20 -13.51
CA ILE A 85 4.40 -0.21 -14.41
C ILE A 85 5.45 0.43 -15.33
N LYS A 86 6.61 0.84 -14.80
CA LYS A 86 7.72 1.43 -15.56
C LYS A 86 8.27 0.49 -16.65
N GLN A 87 8.32 -0.82 -16.40
CA GLN A 87 8.73 -1.79 -17.42
C GLN A 87 7.70 -1.88 -18.54
N ILE A 88 6.41 -1.96 -18.19
CA ILE A 88 5.31 -2.01 -19.16
C ILE A 88 5.32 -0.75 -20.04
N GLU A 89 5.46 0.45 -19.46
CA GLU A 89 5.54 1.70 -20.22
C GLU A 89 6.70 1.73 -21.22
N ARG A 90 7.87 1.19 -20.84
CA ARG A 90 9.04 1.12 -21.71
C ARG A 90 8.83 0.16 -22.88
N GLU A 91 8.20 -0.99 -22.64
CA GLU A 91 7.87 -1.97 -23.68
C GLU A 91 6.86 -1.38 -24.67
N GLN A 92 5.80 -0.74 -24.18
CA GLN A 92 4.81 -0.08 -25.02
C GLN A 92 5.43 1.02 -25.90
N LYS A 93 6.31 1.85 -25.32
CA LYS A 93 7.04 2.89 -26.09
C LYS A 93 7.95 2.32 -27.18
N LYS A 94 8.46 1.10 -27.03
CA LYS A 94 9.25 0.43 -28.07
C LYS A 94 8.38 -0.10 -29.20
N ASN A 95 7.18 -0.60 -28.88
CA ASN A 95 6.24 -1.15 -29.87
C ASN A 95 5.53 -0.06 -30.70
N LEU A 96 5.54 1.19 -30.22
CA LEU A 96 5.00 2.37 -30.91
C LEU A 96 6.02 3.05 -31.84
N LYS A 97 7.25 2.54 -31.92
CA LYS A 97 8.32 3.01 -32.81
C LYS A 97 8.49 2.02 -33.95
#